data_AF-A0A245ZH38-F1
#
_entry.id   AF-A0A245ZH38-F1
#
_cell.length_a   1.000
_cell.length_b   1.000
_cell.length_c   1.000
_cell.angle_alpha   90.00
_cell.angle_beta   90.00
_cell.angle_gamma   90.00
#
_symmetry.space_group_name_H-M   'P 1'
#
loop_
_entity.id
_entity.type
_entity.pdbx_description
1 polymer ?
#
loop_
_entity_poly.entity_id
_entity_poly.type
_entity_poly.pdbx_seq_one_letter_code
_entity_poly.pdbx_strand_id
1 'polypeptide(L)'
;MDIKKLPAGEPAPSDRDCIRIQELEDGRFQLNGSVLFGCGDADSDESVSLVGGDPYQTYDDAESAGLAWANDHCAEVLYVARSDGKAPLPDVI
;
A
#
# COMPACT_ATOMS: atom_id res chain seq x y z
N MET A 1 2.07 4.51 13.68
CA MET A 1 2.05 4.71 12.23
C MET A 1 1.40 6.04 11.89
N ASP A 2 2.11 6.95 11.23
CA ASP A 2 1.61 8.15 10.57
C ASP A 2 1.14 7.80 9.14
N ILE A 3 -0.02 8.30 8.71
CA ILE A 3 -0.64 7.90 7.44
C ILE A 3 -0.64 9.09 6.48
N LYS A 4 -0.01 8.93 5.32
CA LYS A 4 0.06 9.94 4.26
C LYS A 4 -0.72 9.48 3.03
N LYS A 5 -1.96 9.93 2.90
CA LYS A 5 -2.78 9.66 1.71
C LYS A 5 -2.35 10.57 0.56
N LEU A 6 -1.97 9.96 -0.55
CA LEU A 6 -1.62 10.66 -1.77
C LEU A 6 -2.88 10.96 -2.60
N PRO A 7 -2.85 11.99 -3.45
CA PRO A 7 -3.89 12.19 -4.46
C PRO A 7 -4.04 10.96 -5.36
N ALA A 8 -5.23 10.79 -5.94
CA ALA A 8 -5.46 9.68 -6.86
C ALA A 8 -4.57 9.80 -8.11
N GLY A 9 -3.96 8.69 -8.51
CA GLY A 9 -3.01 8.66 -9.62
C GLY A 9 -1.61 9.19 -9.29
N GLU A 10 -1.33 9.55 -8.04
CA GLU A 10 0.04 9.90 -7.62
C GLU A 10 0.84 8.67 -7.17
N PRO A 11 2.13 8.59 -7.55
CA PRO A 11 3.00 7.48 -7.19
C PRO A 11 3.44 7.53 -5.74
N ALA A 12 3.50 6.36 -5.11
CA ALA A 12 4.18 6.23 -3.83
C ALA A 12 5.71 6.35 -4.02
N PRO A 13 6.44 6.86 -3.02
CA PRO A 13 7.89 6.83 -3.03
C PRO A 13 8.42 5.39 -3.02
N SER A 14 9.47 5.12 -3.80
CA SER A 14 10.11 3.81 -3.92
C SER A 14 10.95 3.42 -2.70
N ASP A 15 11.40 4.39 -1.91
CA ASP A 15 12.23 4.23 -0.71
C ASP A 15 11.42 4.29 0.60
N ARG A 16 10.09 4.22 0.52
CA ARG A 16 9.20 4.35 1.69
C ARG A 16 8.17 3.23 1.77
N ASP A 17 7.73 2.99 2.99
CA ASP A 17 6.60 2.13 3.28
C ASP A 17 5.35 2.66 2.59
N CYS A 18 4.70 1.81 1.80
CA CYS A 18 3.48 2.17 1.12
C CYS A 18 2.51 1.00 0.93
N ILE A 19 1.24 1.34 0.79
CA ILE A 19 0.22 0.50 0.18
C ILE A 19 -0.30 1.17 -1.09
N ARG A 20 -0.64 0.35 -2.08
CA ARG A 20 -1.11 0.76 -3.39
C ARG A 20 -2.41 0.04 -3.70
N ILE A 21 -3.48 0.79 -3.96
CA ILE A 21 -4.83 0.27 -4.18
C ILE A 21 -5.24 0.54 -5.63
N GLN A 22 -5.48 -0.54 -6.39
CA GLN A 22 -5.94 -0.47 -7.78
C GLN A 22 -7.45 -0.75 -7.85
N GLU A 23 -8.23 0.14 -8.44
CA GLU A 23 -9.60 -0.18 -8.87
C GLU A 23 -9.54 -1.02 -10.16
N LEU A 24 -10.20 -2.17 -10.14
CA LEU A 24 -10.28 -3.10 -11.26
C LEU A 24 -11.46 -2.76 -12.18
N GLU A 25 -11.50 -3.38 -13.37
CA GLU A 25 -12.57 -3.14 -14.34
C GLU A 25 -13.97 -3.49 -13.82
N ASP A 26 -14.05 -4.47 -12.92
CA ASP A 26 -15.27 -4.92 -12.27
C ASP A 26 -15.69 -4.07 -11.05
N GLY A 27 -14.96 -3.00 -10.75
CA GLY A 27 -15.22 -2.09 -9.63
C GLY A 27 -14.74 -2.60 -8.27
N ARG A 28 -14.06 -3.75 -8.22
CA ARG A 28 -13.37 -4.23 -7.01
C ARG A 28 -11.99 -3.61 -6.88
N PHE A 29 -11.39 -3.75 -5.71
CA PHE A 29 -10.12 -3.13 -5.38
C PHE A 29 -9.04 -4.18 -5.09
N GLN A 30 -7.90 -4.08 -5.75
CA GLN A 30 -6.74 -4.91 -5.49
C GLN A 30 -5.74 -4.13 -4.62
N LEU A 31 -5.30 -4.76 -3.54
CA LEU A 31 -4.31 -4.22 -2.62
C LEU A 31 -2.93 -4.80 -2.89
N ASN A 32 -1.94 -3.93 -2.94
CA ASN A 32 -0.52 -4.27 -2.86
C ASN A 32 0.17 -3.39 -1.83
N GLY A 33 1.35 -3.76 -1.38
CA GLY A 33 2.12 -2.96 -0.43
C GLY A 33 3.58 -3.38 -0.36
N SER A 34 4.40 -2.48 0.16
CA SER A 34 5.81 -2.71 0.45
C SER A 34 6.16 -1.96 1.72
N VAL A 35 6.78 -2.65 2.68
CA VAL A 35 7.29 -2.06 3.92
C VAL A 35 8.73 -2.49 4.12
N LEU A 36 9.58 -1.58 4.58
CA LEU A 36 10.91 -1.88 5.06
C LEU A 36 10.77 -2.48 6.47
N PHE A 37 11.51 -3.54 6.77
CA PHE A 37 11.37 -4.25 8.03
C PHE A 37 11.94 -3.40 9.17
N GLY A 38 11.06 -2.81 9.97
CA GLY A 38 11.42 -1.96 11.12
C GLY A 38 11.27 -2.64 12.49
N CYS A 39 10.68 -3.84 12.57
CA CYS A 39 10.45 -4.53 13.84
C CYS A 39 11.68 -5.36 14.27
N GLY A 40 12.39 -4.95 15.32
CA GLY A 40 13.41 -5.75 16.03
C GLY A 40 14.87 -5.41 15.68
N ASP A 41 15.82 -6.19 16.22
CA ASP A 41 17.29 -6.10 15.93
C ASP A 41 17.65 -6.67 14.52
N ALA A 42 16.71 -6.67 13.59
CA ALA A 42 16.94 -7.16 12.23
C ALA A 42 17.55 -6.06 11.35
N ASP A 43 18.47 -6.44 10.47
CA ASP A 43 19.12 -5.54 9.51
C ASP A 43 18.05 -4.78 8.69
N SER A 44 18.14 -3.45 8.64
CA SER A 44 17.12 -2.54 8.09
C SER A 44 16.97 -2.60 6.56
N ASP A 45 17.61 -3.54 5.89
CA ASP A 45 17.63 -3.70 4.43
C ASP A 45 16.62 -4.77 3.92
N GLU A 46 15.98 -5.52 4.81
CA GLU A 46 14.92 -6.45 4.41
C GLU A 46 13.59 -5.70 4.20
N SER A 47 12.87 -6.04 3.13
CA SER A 47 11.53 -5.51 2.86
C SER A 47 10.52 -6.63 2.72
N VAL A 48 9.29 -6.37 3.17
CA VAL A 48 8.16 -7.28 3.00
C VAL A 48 7.18 -6.67 2.01
N SER A 49 6.85 -7.45 0.99
CA SER A 49 5.86 -7.08 0.00
C SER A 49 4.55 -7.80 0.23
N LEU A 50 3.46 -7.05 0.20
CA LEU A 50 2.11 -7.55 0.04
C LEU A 50 1.80 -7.56 -1.45
N VAL A 51 1.80 -8.74 -2.07
CA VAL A 51 1.55 -8.88 -3.51
C VAL A 51 0.21 -9.56 -3.73
N GLY A 52 -0.80 -8.74 -3.99
CA GLY A 52 -2.13 -9.20 -4.36
C GLY A 52 -2.83 -10.08 -3.31
N GLY A 53 -4.09 -10.38 -3.61
CA GLY A 53 -5.03 -11.16 -2.81
C GLY A 53 -6.39 -11.15 -3.50
N ASP A 54 -7.41 -11.71 -2.86
CA ASP A 54 -8.77 -11.57 -3.36
C ASP A 54 -9.16 -10.08 -3.42
N PRO A 55 -9.78 -9.60 -4.52
CA PRO A 55 -10.19 -8.21 -4.62
C PRO A 55 -11.26 -7.85 -3.58
N TYR A 56 -11.08 -6.68 -2.96
CA TYR A 56 -12.01 -6.10 -2.00
C TYR A 56 -13.22 -5.47 -2.69
N GLN A 57 -14.37 -5.46 -2.03
CA GLN A 57 -15.59 -4.86 -2.60
C GLN A 57 -15.58 -3.34 -2.57
N THR A 58 -14.89 -2.74 -1.59
CA THR A 58 -14.81 -1.29 -1.43
C THR A 58 -13.37 -0.83 -1.24
N TYR A 59 -13.11 0.44 -1.56
CA TYR A 59 -11.84 1.09 -1.28
C TYR A 59 -11.52 1.08 0.21
N ASP A 60 -12.51 1.34 1.06
CA ASP A 60 -12.33 1.43 2.52
C ASP A 60 -11.92 0.08 3.11
N ASP A 61 -12.42 -1.04 2.57
CA ASP A 61 -12.01 -2.39 2.99
C ASP A 61 -10.55 -2.66 2.62
N ALA A 62 -10.16 -2.33 1.37
CA ALA A 62 -8.79 -2.49 0.90
C ALA A 62 -7.81 -1.60 1.70
N GLU A 63 -8.19 -0.35 1.96
CA GLU A 63 -7.41 0.58 2.76
C GLU A 63 -7.24 0.05 4.18
N SER A 64 -8.34 -0.35 4.83
CA SER A 64 -8.30 -0.87 6.20
C SER A 64 -7.41 -2.11 6.32
N ALA A 65 -7.50 -3.03 5.35
CA ALA A 65 -6.65 -4.22 5.31
C ALA A 65 -5.16 -3.87 5.13
N GLY A 66 -4.85 -2.92 4.23
CA GLY A 66 -3.49 -2.46 4.02
C GLY A 66 -2.89 -1.74 5.23
N LEU A 67 -3.70 -0.91 5.92
CA LEU A 67 -3.30 -0.25 7.15
C LEU A 67 -3.01 -1.24 8.28
N ALA A 68 -3.86 -2.26 8.44
CA ALA A 68 -3.64 -3.31 9.44
C ALA A 68 -2.35 -4.09 9.15
N TRP A 69 -2.17 -4.52 7.89
CA TRP A 69 -0.95 -5.21 7.45
C TRP A 69 0.31 -4.38 7.73
N ALA A 70 0.33 -3.10 7.34
CA ALA A 70 1.49 -2.24 7.56
C ALA A 70 1.80 -2.03 9.05
N ASN A 71 0.76 -1.90 9.88
CA ASN A 71 0.92 -1.77 11.31
C ASN A 71 1.51 -3.03 11.96
N ASP A 72 1.11 -4.22 11.50
CA ASP A 72 1.68 -5.49 11.95
C ASP A 72 3.17 -5.64 11.60
N HIS A 73 3.67 -4.86 10.63
CA HIS A 73 5.07 -4.81 10.21
C HIS A 73 5.82 -3.57 10.74
N CYS A 74 5.27 -2.89 11.76
CA CYS A 74 5.85 -1.71 12.41
C CYS A 74 6.15 -0.53 11.48
N ALA A 75 5.38 -0.33 10.40
CA ALA A 75 5.55 0.84 9.56
C ALA A 75 5.36 2.13 10.39
N GLU A 76 6.36 3.02 10.36
CA GLU A 76 6.31 4.28 11.10
C GLU A 76 5.53 5.34 10.32
N VAL A 77 5.78 5.45 9.01
CA VAL A 77 5.10 6.37 8.08
C VAL A 77 4.66 5.58 6.87
N LEU A 78 3.36 5.45 6.66
CA LEU A 78 2.81 4.71 5.52
C LEU A 78 2.19 5.66 4.49
N TYR A 79 2.65 5.55 3.25
CA TYR A 79 2.04 6.21 2.11
C TYR A 79 0.92 5.38 1.52
N VAL A 80 -0.26 5.98 1.32
CA VAL A 80 -1.40 5.33 0.69
C VAL A 80 -1.57 5.92 -0.71
N ALA A 81 -1.22 5.14 -1.73
CA ALA A 81 -1.43 5.48 -3.13
C ALA A 81 -2.64 4.73 -3.68
N ARG A 82 -3.35 5.35 -4.61
CA ARG A 82 -4.50 4.75 -5.29
C ARG A 82 -4.53 5.11 -6.76
N SER A 83 -5.13 4.24 -7.56
CA SER A 83 -5.41 4.55 -8.96
C SER A 83 -6.39 5.73 -9.10
N ASP A 84 -6.29 6.44 -10.22
CA ASP A 84 -7.32 7.38 -10.65
C ASP A 84 -8.43 6.62 -11.39
N GLY A 85 -9.45 6.22 -10.62
CA GLY A 85 -10.44 5.25 -11.07
C GLY A 85 -9.75 3.97 -11.53
N LYS A 86 -10.06 3.53 -12.74
CA LYS A 86 -9.53 2.30 -13.35
C LYS A 86 -8.21 2.47 -14.09
N ALA A 87 -7.62 3.68 -14.07
CA ALA A 87 -6.31 3.90 -14.64
C ALA A 87 -5.28 2.99 -13.93
N PRO A 88 -4.29 2.43 -14.64
CA PRO A 88 -3.23 1.67 -14.00
C PRO A 88 -2.52 2.51 -12.93
N LEU A 89 -2.16 1.88 -11.81
CA LEU A 89 -1.35 2.51 -10.79
C LEU A 89 -0.04 3.03 -11.39
N PRO A 90 0.37 4.27 -11.10
CA PRO A 90 1.65 4.81 -11.53
C PRO A 90 2.79 4.04 -10.89
N ASP A 91 3.91 3.91 -11.60
CA ASP A 91 5.13 3.32 -11.06
C ASP A 91 5.64 4.13 -9.86
N VAL A 92 6.26 3.45 -8.90
CA VAL A 92 6.89 4.11 -7.74
C VAL A 92 8.06 4.97 -8.21
N ILE A 93 8.26 6.12 -7.55
CA ILE A 93 9.29 7.12 -7.93
C ILE A 93 10.40 7.29 -6.89
#